data_AF-A0A8R1DJK9-F1
#
_entry.id   AF-A0A8R1DJK9-F1
#
_cell.length_a   1.000
_cell.length_b   1.000
_cell.length_c   1.000
_cell.angle_alpha   90.00
_cell.angle_beta   90.00
_cell.angle_gamma   90.00
#
_symmetry.space_group_name_H-M   'P 1'
#
loop_
_entity.id
_entity.type
_entity.pdbx_description
1 polymer ?
#
loop_
_entity_poly.entity_id
_entity_poly.type
_entity_poly.pdbx_seq_one_letter_code
_entity_poly.pdbx_strand_id
1 'polypeptide(L)'
;MDDLADCREVFAYFDSKGDERISVQQVGDVLRALGQNPTEAEIHRCIGSFDREARLSFEDFVPIFQSVSKNRFVFYDIRKMCNSLTSSEKHTVEEFVEGLSHFDKEGNGMINVAELRHLLTTLVVIRNK
;
A
#
# COMPACT_ATOMS: atom_id res chain seq x y z
N MET A 1 -0.49 -9.72 12.99
CA MET A 1 0.12 -10.65 12.03
C MET A 1 0.91 -9.76 11.08
N ASP A 2 2.10 -10.20 10.69
CA ASP A 2 2.96 -9.40 9.82
C ASP A 2 2.50 -9.70 8.39
N ASP A 3 1.47 -8.96 7.93
CA ASP A 3 0.69 -9.28 6.71
C ASP A 3 1.58 -9.45 5.46
N LEU A 4 2.79 -8.87 5.45
CA LEU A 4 3.76 -9.05 4.38
C LEU A 4 4.55 -10.36 4.48
N ALA A 5 4.91 -10.79 5.69
CA ALA A 5 5.59 -12.07 5.90
C ALA A 5 4.67 -13.23 5.50
N ASP A 6 3.40 -13.16 5.92
CA ASP A 6 2.37 -14.13 5.54
C ASP A 6 2.12 -14.09 4.02
N CYS A 7 2.11 -12.90 3.42
CA CYS A 7 2.05 -12.71 1.97
C CYS A 7 3.20 -13.41 1.24
N ARG A 8 4.43 -13.24 1.73
CA ARG A 8 5.62 -13.85 1.12
C ARG A 8 5.64 -15.36 1.29
N GLU A 9 5.18 -15.89 2.42
CA GLU A 9 5.08 -17.33 2.66
C GLU A 9 4.07 -17.97 1.71
N VAL A 10 2.88 -17.40 1.57
CA VAL A 10 1.88 -17.89 0.61
C VAL A 10 2.42 -17.76 -0.81
N PHE A 11 3.03 -16.64 -1.19
CA PHE A 11 3.61 -16.48 -2.51
C PHE A 11 4.65 -17.58 -2.82
N ALA A 12 5.55 -17.86 -1.87
CA ALA A 12 6.56 -18.91 -1.99
C ALA A 12 5.93 -20.31 -2.11
N TYR A 13 4.80 -20.57 -1.46
CA TYR A 13 4.08 -21.84 -1.62
C TYR A 13 3.60 -22.08 -3.07
N PHE A 14 3.29 -21.02 -3.82
CA PHE A 14 2.86 -21.11 -5.22
C PHE A 14 4.03 -21.10 -6.23
N ASP A 15 5.24 -20.78 -5.78
CA ASP A 15 6.45 -20.88 -6.59
C ASP A 15 6.90 -22.34 -6.74
N SER A 16 6.43 -22.97 -7.82
CA SER A 16 6.80 -24.32 -8.19
C SER A 16 8.24 -24.49 -8.68
N LYS A 17 8.95 -23.39 -9.00
CA LYS A 17 10.30 -23.43 -9.60
C LYS A 17 11.40 -23.01 -8.64
N GLY A 18 11.07 -22.35 -7.54
CA GLY A 18 12.04 -21.80 -6.59
C GLY A 18 12.84 -20.63 -7.15
N ASP A 19 12.28 -19.92 -8.15
CA ASP A 19 12.88 -18.73 -8.78
C ASP A 19 12.32 -17.41 -8.21
N GLU A 20 11.62 -17.48 -7.08
CA GLU A 20 10.90 -16.38 -6.42
C GLU A 20 9.85 -15.72 -7.33
N ARG A 21 9.22 -16.52 -8.20
CA ARG A 21 8.19 -16.05 -9.12
C ARG A 21 6.99 -16.98 -9.20
N ILE A 22 5.83 -16.41 -9.53
CA ILE A 22 4.61 -17.16 -9.82
C ILE A 22 4.14 -16.87 -11.25
N SER A 23 3.41 -17.80 -11.86
CA SER A 23 2.72 -17.51 -13.13
C SER A 23 1.66 -16.44 -12.93
N VAL A 24 1.50 -15.55 -13.91
CA VAL A 24 0.38 -14.58 -13.96
C VAL A 24 -0.98 -15.26 -13.75
N GLN A 25 -1.13 -16.51 -14.21
CA GLN A 25 -2.36 -17.29 -14.07
C GLN A 25 -2.64 -17.69 -12.61
N GLN A 26 -1.62 -17.75 -11.74
CA GLN A 26 -1.76 -18.12 -10.33
C GLN A 26 -2.12 -16.93 -9.44
N VAL A 27 -2.10 -15.69 -9.95
CA VAL A 27 -2.32 -14.46 -9.17
C VAL A 27 -3.67 -14.48 -8.45
N GLY A 28 -4.73 -14.94 -9.12
CA GLY A 28 -6.06 -15.05 -8.52
C GLY A 28 -6.10 -16.02 -7.34
N ASP A 29 -5.39 -17.14 -7.45
CA ASP A 29 -5.35 -18.17 -6.40
C ASP A 29 -4.53 -17.70 -5.19
N VAL A 30 -3.40 -17.02 -5.43
CA VAL A 30 -2.59 -16.41 -4.36
C VAL A 30 -3.39 -15.35 -3.61
N LEU A 31 -4.14 -14.49 -4.33
CA LEU A 31 -5.01 -13.49 -3.71
C LEU A 31 -6.06 -14.13 -2.80
N ARG A 32 -6.65 -15.25 -3.24
CA ARG A 32 -7.65 -16.00 -2.45
C ARG A 32 -7.04 -16.71 -1.25
N ALA A 33 -5.84 -17.27 -1.39
CA ALA A 33 -5.10 -17.87 -0.29
C ALA A 33 -4.73 -16.82 0.79
N LEU A 34 -4.53 -15.56 0.38
CA LEU A 34 -4.33 -14.42 1.27
C LEU A 34 -5.64 -13.81 1.82
N GLY A 35 -6.75 -14.53 1.72
CA GLY A 35 -8.04 -14.14 2.27
C GLY A 35 -8.76 -13.03 1.51
N GLN A 36 -8.24 -12.61 0.34
CA GLN A 36 -8.97 -11.71 -0.54
C GLN A 36 -10.02 -12.49 -1.34
N ASN A 37 -11.07 -11.82 -1.81
CA ASN A 37 -12.07 -12.45 -2.68
C ASN A 37 -12.29 -11.64 -3.96
N PRO A 38 -11.26 -11.52 -4.82
CA PRO A 38 -11.40 -10.78 -6.08
C PRO A 38 -12.26 -11.54 -7.08
N THR A 39 -13.03 -10.77 -7.85
CA THR A 39 -13.69 -11.23 -9.06
C THR A 39 -12.67 -11.43 -10.18
N GLU A 40 -12.98 -12.29 -11.15
CA GLU A 40 -12.14 -12.47 -12.35
C GLU A 40 -11.92 -11.16 -13.11
N ALA A 41 -12.92 -10.28 -13.13
CA ALA A 41 -12.79 -8.97 -13.77
C ALA A 41 -11.79 -8.05 -13.04
N GLU A 42 -11.70 -8.11 -11.70
CA GLU A 42 -10.69 -7.39 -10.92
C GLU A 42 -9.30 -7.91 -11.20
N ILE A 43 -9.13 -9.23 -11.20
CA ILE A 43 -7.83 -9.87 -11.53
C ILE A 43 -7.38 -9.42 -12.92
N HIS A 44 -8.22 -9.58 -13.94
CA HIS A 44 -7.89 -9.17 -15.33
C HIS A 44 -7.52 -7.69 -15.46
N ARG A 45 -8.12 -6.80 -14.68
CA ARG A 45 -7.71 -5.38 -14.68
C ARG A 45 -6.31 -5.17 -14.13
N CYS A 46 -5.92 -5.92 -13.10
CA CYS A 46 -4.61 -5.81 -12.48
C CYS A 46 -3.50 -6.48 -13.29
N ILE A 47 -3.79 -7.62 -13.95
CA ILE A 47 -2.79 -8.38 -14.71
C ILE A 47 -2.82 -8.14 -16.23
N GLY A 48 -3.76 -7.33 -16.73
CA GLY A 48 -4.01 -7.19 -18.17
C GLY A 48 -2.85 -6.60 -18.99
N SER A 49 -1.86 -5.98 -18.35
CA SER A 49 -0.65 -5.49 -18.99
C SER A 49 0.46 -6.54 -19.13
N PHE A 50 0.31 -7.71 -18.50
CA PHE A 50 1.30 -8.78 -18.54
C PHE A 50 0.98 -9.80 -19.62
N ASP A 51 2.02 -10.46 -20.14
CA ASP A 51 1.86 -11.61 -21.02
C ASP A 51 1.20 -12.78 -20.26
N ARG A 52 0.42 -13.61 -20.96
CA ARG A 52 -0.23 -14.81 -20.41
C ARG A 52 0.75 -15.84 -19.88
N GLU A 53 1.97 -15.88 -20.43
CA GLU A 53 3.05 -16.77 -20.01
C GLU A 53 4.07 -16.08 -19.08
N ALA A 54 3.85 -14.80 -18.75
CA ALA A 54 4.75 -14.09 -17.86
C ALA A 54 4.75 -14.68 -16.44
N ARG A 55 5.89 -14.51 -15.77
CA ARG A 55 6.09 -14.85 -14.36
C ARG A 55 6.39 -13.58 -13.57
N LEU A 56 5.60 -13.33 -12.54
CA LEU A 56 5.70 -12.15 -11.69
C LEU A 56 6.64 -12.43 -10.52
N SER A 57 7.54 -11.50 -10.20
CA SER A 57 8.25 -11.55 -8.91
C SER A 57 7.32 -11.12 -7.77
N PHE A 58 7.78 -11.29 -6.54
CA PHE A 58 7.05 -10.80 -5.38
C PHE A 58 6.82 -9.28 -5.45
N GLU A 59 7.81 -8.52 -5.92
CA GLU A 59 7.73 -7.06 -6.09
C GLU A 59 6.69 -6.66 -7.14
N ASP A 60 6.52 -7.45 -8.21
CA ASP A 60 5.48 -7.23 -9.21
C ASP A 60 4.08 -7.54 -8.67
N PHE A 61 3.98 -8.53 -7.77
CA PHE A 61 2.72 -8.98 -7.18
C PHE A 61 2.19 -8.05 -6.08
N VAL A 62 3.06 -7.45 -5.27
CA VAL A 62 2.67 -6.58 -4.15
C VAL A 62 1.73 -5.43 -4.58
N PRO A 63 1.98 -4.67 -5.66
CA PRO A 63 1.05 -3.65 -6.15
C PRO A 63 -0.33 -4.21 -6.53
N ILE A 64 -0.38 -5.43 -7.09
CA ILE A 64 -1.63 -6.12 -7.44
C ILE A 64 -2.39 -6.49 -6.16
N PHE A 65 -1.69 -7.06 -5.18
CA PHE A 65 -2.25 -7.39 -3.87
C PHE A 65 -2.85 -6.16 -3.16
N GLN A 66 -2.12 -5.04 -3.20
CA GLN A 66 -2.56 -3.76 -2.62
C GLN A 66 -3.79 -3.18 -3.34
N SER A 67 -3.87 -3.32 -4.68
CA SER A 67 -5.01 -2.83 -5.45
C SER A 67 -6.30 -3.60 -5.16
N VAL A 68 -6.18 -4.88 -4.76
CA VAL A 68 -7.32 -5.77 -4.46
C VAL A 68 -7.69 -5.74 -2.98
N SER A 69 -6.71 -5.55 -2.10
CA SER A 69 -6.92 -5.56 -0.65
C SER A 69 -7.70 -4.33 -0.20
N LYS A 70 -8.94 -4.54 0.28
CA LYS A 70 -9.84 -3.48 0.74
C LYS A 70 -9.34 -2.76 2.01
N ASN A 71 -8.38 -3.34 2.73
CA ASN A 71 -7.67 -2.71 3.84
C ASN A 71 -6.42 -1.98 3.34
N ARG A 72 -6.64 -0.80 2.75
CA ARG A 72 -5.60 0.08 2.18
C ARG A 72 -4.54 0.58 3.19
N PHE A 73 -4.76 0.36 4.49
CA PHE A 73 -3.99 0.97 5.58
C PHE A 73 -2.71 0.22 5.99
N VAL A 74 -2.63 -1.11 5.84
CA VAL A 74 -1.48 -1.88 6.36
C VAL A 74 -0.23 -1.81 5.47
N PHE A 75 -0.38 -1.56 4.17
CA PHE A 75 0.75 -1.55 3.23
C PHE A 75 1.51 -0.23 3.15
N TYR A 76 0.93 0.88 3.61
CA TYR A 76 1.56 2.20 3.54
C TYR A 76 2.78 2.30 4.48
N ASP A 77 2.77 1.58 5.60
CA ASP A 77 3.88 1.58 6.56
C ASP A 77 5.17 0.95 6.01
N ILE A 78 5.07 -0.02 5.11
CA ILE A 78 6.25 -0.68 4.52
C ILE A 78 6.95 0.25 3.51
N ARG A 79 6.17 1.06 2.76
CA ARG A 79 6.72 2.15 1.94
C ARG A 79 7.45 3.17 2.82
N LYS A 80 6.93 3.49 4.00
CA LYS A 80 7.52 4.42 4.97
C LYS A 80 8.87 3.91 5.50
N MET A 81 9.02 2.60 5.73
CA MET A 81 10.28 2.00 6.17
C MET A 81 11.36 1.99 5.08
N CYS A 82 10.99 1.71 3.82
CA CYS A 82 11.94 1.70 2.70
C CYS A 82 12.30 3.10 2.19
N ASN A 83 11.39 4.08 2.25
CA ASN A 83 11.70 5.49 1.92
C ASN A 83 12.60 6.18 2.96
N SER A 84 12.69 5.67 4.19
CA SER A 84 13.69 6.12 5.16
C SER A 84 15.14 5.91 4.68
N LEU A 85 15.35 5.06 3.67
CA LEU A 85 16.68 4.80 3.09
C LEU A 85 17.04 5.76 1.94
N THR A 86 16.10 6.59 1.48
CA THR A 86 16.36 7.59 0.43
C THR A 86 16.01 9.00 0.92
N SER A 87 17.00 9.68 1.50
CA SER A 87 16.93 11.12 1.81
C SER A 87 16.73 11.95 0.53
N SER A 88 15.48 12.21 0.17
CA SER A 88 15.14 13.32 -0.71
C SER A 88 13.94 14.05 -0.13
N GLU A 89 14.19 15.25 0.40
CA GLU A 89 13.26 16.14 1.09
C GLU A 89 12.16 16.64 0.14
N LYS A 90 11.18 15.79 -0.17
CA LYS A 90 9.93 16.22 -0.77
C LYS A 90 8.80 15.76 0.12
N HIS A 91 8.38 16.67 1.00
CA HIS A 91 7.14 16.49 1.74
C HIS A 91 6.00 16.37 0.75
N THR A 92 5.39 15.20 0.72
CA THR A 92 4.32 14.88 -0.22
C THR A 92 2.98 15.39 0.34
N VAL A 93 1.99 15.58 -0.53
CA VAL A 93 0.65 16.03 -0.09
C VAL A 93 0.06 15.02 0.90
N GLU A 94 0.44 13.76 0.76
CA GLU A 94 0.04 12.63 1.59
C GLU A 94 0.55 12.76 3.04
N GLU A 95 1.78 13.22 3.26
CA GLU A 95 2.30 13.50 4.62
C GLU A 95 1.55 14.65 5.29
N PHE A 96 1.16 15.66 4.51
CA PHE A 96 0.35 16.76 5.01
C PHE A 96 -1.06 16.29 5.40
N VAL A 97 -1.69 15.47 4.54
CA VAL A 97 -3.02 14.91 4.82
C VAL A 97 -3.00 13.96 6.01
N GLU A 98 -1.94 13.13 6.18
CA GLU A 98 -1.76 12.29 7.37
C GLU A 98 -1.67 13.13 8.64
N GLY A 99 -0.87 14.20 8.63
CA GLY A 99 -0.78 15.15 9.75
C GLY A 99 -2.12 15.80 10.10
N LEU A 100 -2.96 16.09 9.11
CA LEU A 100 -4.30 16.64 9.33
C LEU A 100 -5.30 15.62 9.86
N SER A 101 -5.15 14.33 9.52
CA SER A 101 -6.06 13.28 9.98
C SER A 101 -6.08 13.13 11.51
N HIS A 102 -4.96 13.43 12.18
CA HIS A 102 -4.89 13.44 13.65
C HIS A 102 -5.83 14.47 14.30
N PHE A 103 -6.26 15.47 13.53
CA PHE A 103 -7.16 16.54 13.97
C PHE A 103 -8.60 16.34 13.51
N ASP A 104 -8.85 15.40 12.60
CA ASP A 104 -10.20 14.96 12.23
C ASP A 104 -10.74 14.00 13.29
N LYS A 105 -11.26 14.58 14.39
CA LYS A 105 -11.85 13.82 15.50
C LYS A 105 -13.12 13.05 15.10
N GLU A 106 -13.75 13.44 13.99
CA GLU A 106 -15.02 12.87 13.52
C GLU A 106 -14.80 11.76 12.48
N GLY A 107 -13.58 11.61 11.96
CA GLY A 107 -13.20 10.60 10.96
C GLY A 107 -13.93 10.77 9.63
N ASN A 108 -14.40 11.98 9.32
CA ASN A 108 -15.20 12.28 8.12
C ASN A 108 -14.35 12.81 6.94
N GLY A 109 -13.03 12.86 7.12
CA GLY A 109 -12.07 13.39 6.16
C GLY A 109 -12.04 14.92 6.08
N MET A 110 -12.69 15.61 7.00
CA MET A 110 -12.80 17.08 7.04
C MET A 110 -12.35 17.60 8.40
N ILE A 111 -11.59 18.69 8.40
CA ILE A 111 -11.25 19.42 9.62
C ILE A 111 -11.98 20.75 9.65
N ASN A 112 -12.40 21.19 10.84
CA ASN A 112 -13.04 22.48 10.99
C ASN A 112 -12.03 23.60 10.66
N VAL A 113 -12.47 24.62 9.93
CA VAL A 113 -11.67 25.82 9.62
C VAL A 113 -11.08 26.49 10.86
N ALA A 114 -11.76 26.42 12.01
CA ALA A 114 -11.24 26.94 13.28
C ALA A 114 -10.03 26.13 13.79
N GLU A 115 -10.08 24.81 13.66
CA GLU A 115 -8.99 23.90 14.04
C GLU A 115 -7.83 23.98 13.05
N LEU A 116 -8.11 24.05 11.74
CA LEU A 116 -7.09 24.30 10.72
C LEU A 116 -6.35 25.62 10.95
N ARG A 117 -7.07 26.70 11.27
CA ARG A 117 -6.46 27.99 11.61
C ARG A 117 -5.57 27.89 12.85
N HIS A 118 -6.00 27.18 13.89
CA HIS A 118 -5.21 27.00 15.10
C HIS A 118 -3.95 26.17 14.84
N LEU A 119 -4.06 25.11 14.04
CA LEU A 119 -2.97 24.22 13.63
C LEU A 119 -1.91 24.99 12.83
N LEU A 120 -2.32 25.74 11.80
CA LEU A 120 -1.40 26.54 10.98
C LEU A 120 -0.76 27.68 11.77
N THR A 121 -1.45 28.26 12.74
CA THR A 121 -0.88 29.32 13.59
C THR A 121 0.12 28.76 14.60
N THR A 122 -0.10 27.54 15.10
CA THR A 122 0.77 26.88 16.09
C THR A 122 2.05 26.32 15.45
N LEU A 123 1.96 25.77 14.23
CA LEU A 123 3.10 25.16 13.55
C LEU A 123 4.06 26.17 12.88
N VAL A 124 3.60 27.36 12.48
CA VAL A 124 4.44 28.37 11.80
C VAL A 124 5.42 29.08 12.76
N VAL A 125 5.25 28.96 14.08
CA VAL A 125 6.13 29.63 15.05
C VAL A 125 7.44 28.87 15.31
N ILE A 126 7.56 27.60 14.93
CA ILE A 126 8.81 26.82 15.13
C ILE A 126 9.63 26.77 13.83
N ARG A 127 9.97 27.94 13.27
CA ARG A 127 11.05 28.05 12.28
C ARG A 127 11.67 29.44 12.20
N ASN A 128 11.92 30.04 13.36
CA ASN A 128 12.85 31.15 13.47
C ASN A 128 13.66 31.03 14.77
N LYS A 129 14.72 30.23 14.73
CA LYS A 129 16.03 30.48 15.34
C LYS A 129 17.06 29.50 14.80
#